data_AF-A0A3D0I0H3-F1
#
_entry.id   AF-A0A3D0I0H3-F1
#
_cell.length_a   1.000
_cell.length_b   1.000
_cell.length_c   1.000
_cell.angle_alpha   90.00
_cell.angle_beta   90.00
_cell.angle_gamma   90.00
#
_symmetry.space_group_name_H-M   'P 1'
#
loop_
_entity.id
_entity.type
_entity.pdbx_description
1 polymer ?
#
loop_
_entity_poly.entity_id
_entity_poly.type
_entity_poly.pdbx_seq_one_letter_code
_entity_poly.pdbx_strand_id
1 'polypeptide(L)'
;MLTRPLVLALAVSVVSVSACSFSDSSESISKSVSSPFKSSSDSSGDSQAAYQEDVRDYTAAYVRSGGQFDAFERKIGSVAAQHGITDWELNQGTYVAIGQGLRKGGLKPIELAAWKSNLARDDLSRAELIQKGYDGTP
;
A
#
# COMPACT_ATOMS: atom_id res chain seq x y z
N MET A 1 -47.07 3.48 37.78
CA MET A 1 -47.39 2.61 36.63
C MET A 1 -46.09 2.48 35.83
N LEU A 2 -45.16 1.55 36.10
CA LEU A 2 -45.20 0.08 36.25
C LEU A 2 -44.94 -0.67 34.91
N THR A 3 -43.67 -1.06 34.70
CA THR A 3 -43.19 -2.18 33.83
C THR A 3 -43.43 -2.09 32.30
N ARG A 4 -42.62 -2.68 31.39
CA ARG A 4 -41.49 -3.64 31.47
C ARG A 4 -40.64 -3.56 30.16
N PRO A 5 -39.34 -3.96 30.14
CA PRO A 5 -38.53 -4.01 28.93
C PRO A 5 -38.66 -5.35 28.16
N LEU A 6 -38.28 -5.37 26.88
CA LEU A 6 -38.22 -6.59 26.06
C LEU A 6 -36.78 -6.85 25.61
N VAL A 7 -36.12 -7.78 26.32
CA VAL A 7 -34.84 -8.37 25.94
C VAL A 7 -35.14 -9.59 25.06
N LEU A 8 -34.46 -9.72 23.92
CA LEU A 8 -34.36 -10.99 23.20
C LEU A 8 -32.88 -11.36 23.08
N ALA A 9 -32.55 -12.60 23.42
CA ALA A 9 -31.20 -13.13 23.47
C ALA A 9 -31.12 -14.49 22.77
N LEU A 10 -29.89 -15.00 22.61
CA LEU A 10 -29.49 -16.23 21.89
C LEU A 10 -29.62 -16.14 20.34
N ALA A 11 -28.77 -16.83 19.57
CA ALA A 11 -27.88 -17.94 19.94
C ALA A 11 -26.43 -17.79 19.46
N VAL A 12 -25.51 -18.32 20.26
CA VAL A 12 -24.11 -18.62 19.89
C VAL A 12 -24.07 -19.96 19.17
N SER A 13 -23.23 -20.08 18.13
CA SER A 13 -22.80 -21.35 17.56
C SER A 13 -21.28 -21.37 17.44
N VAL A 14 -20.63 -22.21 18.26
CA VAL A 14 -19.19 -22.50 18.18
C VAL A 14 -19.01 -23.71 17.27
N VAL A 15 -18.08 -23.63 16.31
CA VAL A 15 -17.61 -24.78 15.53
C VAL A 15 -16.11 -24.96 15.74
N SER A 16 -15.69 -26.22 15.78
CA SER A 16 -14.50 -26.70 16.47
C SER A 16 -13.21 -26.64 15.65
N VAL A 17 -12.10 -26.70 16.40
CA VAL A 17 -10.72 -26.88 15.93
C VAL A 17 -10.55 -28.15 15.08
N SER A 18 -9.71 -28.06 14.04
CA SER A 18 -8.92 -29.19 13.53
C SER A 18 -7.46 -28.77 13.38
N ALA A 19 -6.55 -29.63 13.84
CA ALA A 19 -5.11 -29.45 13.71
C ALA A 19 -4.60 -30.12 12.42
N CYS A 20 -3.42 -29.71 11.93
CA CYS A 20 -2.23 -30.58 11.91
C CYS A 20 -1.04 -29.88 11.23
N SER A 21 0.16 -30.25 11.68
CA SER A 21 1.43 -29.81 11.07
C SER A 21 1.69 -30.55 9.77
N PHE A 22 2.25 -29.86 8.78
CA PHE A 22 3.05 -30.47 7.73
C PHE A 22 4.45 -29.84 7.74
N SER A 23 5.27 -30.31 8.68
CA SER A 23 6.72 -30.26 8.54
C SER A 23 7.12 -31.32 7.52
N ASP A 24 7.42 -30.91 6.29
CA ASP A 24 8.19 -31.75 5.37
C ASP A 24 9.65 -31.29 5.41
N SER A 25 10.42 -31.99 6.25
CA SER A 25 11.87 -31.84 6.34
C SER A 25 12.52 -33.01 5.61
N SER A 26 13.27 -32.72 4.55
CA SER A 26 14.28 -33.61 3.97
C SER A 26 15.49 -32.73 3.61
N GLU A 27 16.44 -32.58 4.52
CA GLU A 27 17.65 -33.41 4.61
C GLU A 27 18.77 -33.01 3.64
N SER A 28 19.72 -32.24 4.20
CA SER A 28 21.18 -32.44 3.99
C SER A 28 21.73 -32.00 2.62
N ILE A 29 22.99 -31.67 2.31
CA ILE A 29 24.35 -31.66 2.92
C ILE A 29 25.16 -30.54 2.19
N SER A 30 26.29 -29.96 2.62
CA SER A 30 27.13 -30.06 3.82
C SER A 30 28.14 -28.89 3.90
N LYS A 31 28.78 -28.70 5.08
CA LYS A 31 30.18 -28.22 5.28
C LYS A 31 30.66 -26.93 4.56
N SER A 32 30.65 -25.84 5.34
CA SER A 32 31.78 -24.91 5.55
C SER A 32 32.67 -24.44 4.37
N VAL A 33 32.55 -23.16 4.00
CA VAL A 33 33.71 -22.31 3.59
C VAL A 33 33.60 -20.91 4.19
N SER A 34 34.76 -20.28 4.42
CA SER A 34 34.90 -18.98 5.10
C SER A 34 34.38 -17.78 4.28
N SER A 35 34.12 -16.67 4.97
CA SER A 35 33.73 -15.32 4.52
C SER A 35 34.21 -14.91 3.10
N PRO A 36 33.37 -14.21 2.30
CA PRO A 36 33.09 -12.79 2.59
C PRO A 36 31.64 -12.34 2.36
N PHE A 37 31.31 -11.13 2.84
CA PHE A 37 30.06 -10.45 2.50
C PHE A 37 29.94 -10.25 0.99
N LYS A 38 29.05 -11.01 0.34
CA LYS A 38 28.58 -10.74 -1.03
C LYS A 38 27.05 -10.87 -1.10
N SER A 39 26.47 -9.75 -1.53
CA SER A 39 25.09 -9.52 -1.97
C SER A 39 24.20 -10.75 -2.19
N SER A 40 23.06 -10.79 -1.48
CA SER A 40 21.87 -11.54 -1.91
C SER A 40 20.85 -10.54 -2.43
N SER A 41 20.70 -10.48 -3.75
CA SER A 41 19.58 -9.82 -4.42
C SER A 41 18.35 -10.75 -4.46
N ASP A 42 17.25 -10.27 -5.03
CA ASP A 42 16.02 -11.04 -5.32
C ASP A 42 15.05 -11.30 -4.15
N SER A 43 14.74 -10.24 -3.39
CA SER A 43 13.45 -10.12 -2.66
C SER A 43 12.92 -8.67 -2.58
N SER A 44 13.70 -7.67 -2.98
CA SER A 44 13.29 -6.25 -2.93
C SER A 44 12.39 -5.79 -4.10
N GLY A 45 12.24 -6.61 -5.15
CA GLY A 45 11.38 -6.30 -6.30
C GLY A 45 9.90 -6.39 -5.94
N ASP A 46 9.48 -7.54 -5.38
CA ASP A 46 8.11 -7.80 -4.96
C ASP A 46 7.61 -6.82 -3.89
N SER A 47 8.45 -6.45 -2.91
CA SER A 47 8.04 -5.49 -1.87
C SER A 47 7.79 -4.08 -2.43
N GLN A 48 8.67 -3.59 -3.32
CA GLN A 48 8.48 -2.29 -3.99
C GLN A 48 7.32 -2.30 -4.99
N ALA A 49 6.95 -3.46 -5.55
CA ALA A 49 5.77 -3.62 -6.39
C ALA A 49 4.47 -3.60 -5.56
N ALA A 50 4.41 -4.39 -4.48
CA ALA A 50 3.28 -4.43 -3.55
C ALA A 50 3.01 -3.05 -2.91
N TYR A 51 4.06 -2.35 -2.52
CA TYR A 51 3.95 -0.96 -2.03
C TYR A 51 3.30 -0.02 -3.04
N GLN A 52 3.72 -0.07 -4.30
CA GLN A 52 3.14 0.77 -5.36
C GLN A 52 1.69 0.39 -5.68
N GLU A 53 1.35 -0.90 -5.61
CA GLU A 53 -0.03 -1.38 -5.73
C GLU A 53 -0.92 -0.81 -4.62
N ASP A 54 -0.51 -0.88 -3.35
CA ASP A 54 -1.25 -0.31 -2.22
C ASP A 54 -1.42 1.21 -2.32
N VAL A 55 -0.37 1.94 -2.73
CA VAL A 55 -0.42 3.39 -2.95
C VAL A 55 -1.42 3.74 -4.06
N ARG A 56 -1.36 3.03 -5.19
CA ARG A 56 -2.26 3.22 -6.34
C ARG A 56 -3.71 2.94 -5.96
N ASP A 57 -3.95 1.87 -5.22
CA ASP A 57 -5.29 1.41 -4.86
C ASP A 57 -5.92 2.27 -3.76
N TYR A 58 -5.14 2.70 -2.76
CA TYR A 58 -5.57 3.70 -1.79
C TYR A 58 -5.89 5.05 -2.46
N THR A 59 -5.03 5.51 -3.39
CA THR A 59 -5.28 6.75 -4.13
C THR A 59 -6.56 6.67 -4.96
N ALA A 60 -6.79 5.54 -5.63
CA ALA A 60 -8.02 5.30 -6.39
C ALA A 60 -9.27 5.26 -5.49
N ALA A 61 -9.15 4.76 -4.25
CA ALA A 61 -10.24 4.82 -3.27
C ALA A 61 -10.50 6.27 -2.81
N TYR A 62 -9.44 7.01 -2.47
CA TYR A 62 -9.51 8.40 -2.01
C TYR A 62 -10.16 9.33 -3.05
N VAL A 63 -9.82 9.19 -4.34
CA VAL A 63 -10.47 9.98 -5.41
C VAL A 63 -11.98 9.76 -5.46
N ARG A 64 -12.46 8.54 -5.14
CA ARG A 64 -13.90 8.21 -5.14
C ARG A 64 -14.62 8.65 -3.87
N SER A 65 -13.95 8.62 -2.72
CA SER A 65 -14.55 9.06 -1.44
C SER A 65 -14.45 10.57 -1.21
N GLY A 66 -13.48 11.23 -1.85
CA GLY A 66 -12.97 12.52 -1.39
C GLY A 66 -12.29 12.43 -0.03
N GLY A 67 -11.86 13.59 0.49
CA GLY A 67 -11.25 13.71 1.82
C GLY A 67 -10.47 15.01 1.98
N GLN A 68 -9.76 15.12 3.11
CA GLN A 68 -8.77 16.18 3.34
C GLN A 68 -7.40 15.72 2.87
N PHE A 69 -6.68 16.61 2.17
CA PHE A 69 -5.42 16.27 1.52
C PHE A 69 -4.31 15.88 2.52
N ASP A 70 -4.24 16.52 3.71
CA ASP A 70 -3.30 16.12 4.77
C ASP A 70 -3.55 14.68 5.27
N ALA A 71 -4.81 14.23 5.25
CA ALA A 71 -5.16 12.86 5.63
C ALA A 71 -4.72 11.85 4.56
N PHE A 72 -4.72 12.25 3.29
CA PHE A 72 -4.16 11.46 2.18
C PHE A 72 -2.64 11.28 2.36
N GLU A 73 -1.86 12.36 2.48
CA GLU A 73 -0.40 12.26 2.65
C GLU A 73 -0.01 11.43 3.89
N ARG A 74 -0.68 11.66 5.03
CA ARG A 74 -0.45 10.86 6.26
C ARG A 74 -0.75 9.38 6.05
N LYS A 75 -1.75 9.04 5.24
CA LYS A 75 -2.08 7.64 4.95
C LYS A 75 -1.11 7.02 3.94
N ILE A 76 -0.59 7.78 2.98
CA ILE A 76 0.54 7.34 2.11
C ILE A 76 1.77 7.02 2.96
N GLY A 77 2.18 7.90 3.88
CA GLY A 77 3.28 7.62 4.81
C GLY A 77 3.01 6.39 5.70
N SER A 78 1.75 6.17 6.10
CA SER A 78 1.35 4.96 6.83
C SER A 78 1.42 3.69 5.99
N VAL A 79 1.14 3.76 4.68
CA VAL A 79 1.32 2.64 3.74
C VAL A 79 2.81 2.37 3.53
N ALA A 80 3.61 3.40 3.30
CA ALA A 80 5.06 3.29 3.16
C ALA A 80 5.69 2.60 4.39
N ALA A 81 5.32 3.02 5.60
CA ALA A 81 5.83 2.43 6.83
C ALA A 81 5.49 0.92 6.99
N GLN A 82 4.33 0.46 6.49
CA GLN A 82 3.98 -0.97 6.48
C GLN A 82 4.88 -1.79 5.55
N HIS A 83 5.42 -1.17 4.50
CA HIS A 83 6.40 -1.74 3.57
C HIS A 83 7.85 -1.45 3.94
N GLY A 84 8.11 -0.88 5.14
CA GLY A 84 9.46 -0.55 5.62
C GLY A 84 10.08 0.69 4.98
N ILE A 85 9.30 1.50 4.27
CA ILE A 85 9.74 2.74 3.60
C ILE A 85 9.45 3.93 4.52
N THR A 86 10.49 4.62 4.97
CA THR A 86 10.39 5.81 5.83
C THR A 86 10.24 7.10 5.05
N ASP A 87 10.96 7.25 3.94
CA ASP A 87 11.11 8.49 3.18
C ASP A 87 10.41 8.37 1.82
N TRP A 88 9.10 8.16 1.83
CA TRP A 88 8.31 7.94 0.61
C TRP A 88 8.31 9.15 -0.32
N GLU A 89 8.50 10.36 0.23
CA GLU A 89 8.62 11.61 -0.51
C GLU A 89 9.89 11.66 -1.39
N LEU A 90 10.86 10.77 -1.13
CA LEU A 90 12.05 10.59 -1.97
C LEU A 90 11.91 9.39 -2.94
N ASN A 91 10.90 8.55 -2.76
CA ASN A 91 10.64 7.38 -3.61
C ASN A 91 9.84 7.81 -4.85
N GLN A 92 10.52 7.90 -5.99
CA GLN A 92 9.89 8.27 -7.28
C GLN A 92 8.72 7.35 -7.66
N GLY A 93 8.80 6.07 -7.29
CA GLY A 93 7.74 5.09 -7.55
C GLY A 93 6.43 5.43 -6.85
N THR A 94 6.47 6.11 -5.69
CA THR A 94 5.27 6.59 -4.99
C THR A 94 4.50 7.59 -5.84
N TYR A 95 5.17 8.57 -6.44
CA TYR A 95 4.54 9.59 -7.29
C TYR A 95 3.93 8.99 -8.57
N VAL A 96 4.61 8.02 -9.18
CA VAL A 96 4.08 7.26 -10.32
C VAL A 96 2.85 6.44 -9.92
N ALA A 97 2.90 5.72 -8.80
CA ALA A 97 1.79 4.94 -8.27
C ALA A 97 0.57 5.81 -7.91
N ILE A 98 0.80 7.00 -7.33
CA ILE A 98 -0.26 7.99 -7.10
C ILE A 98 -0.88 8.39 -8.44
N GLY A 99 -0.09 8.77 -9.45
CA GLY A 99 -0.60 9.12 -10.78
C GLY A 99 -1.49 8.02 -11.39
N GLN A 100 -1.03 6.76 -11.33
CA GLN A 100 -1.81 5.60 -11.77
C GLN A 100 -3.11 5.46 -10.97
N GLY A 101 -3.06 5.70 -9.66
CA GLY A 101 -4.19 5.66 -8.75
C GLY A 101 -5.22 6.75 -9.02
N LEU A 102 -4.78 7.96 -9.37
CA LEU A 102 -5.64 9.07 -9.78
C LEU A 102 -6.44 8.69 -11.03
N ARG A 103 -5.79 8.13 -12.06
CA ARG A 103 -6.48 7.61 -13.25
C ARG A 103 -7.42 6.45 -12.89
N LYS A 104 -6.95 5.46 -12.11
CA LYS A 104 -7.77 4.31 -11.66
C LYS A 104 -9.00 4.75 -10.86
N GLY A 105 -8.90 5.84 -10.11
CA GLY A 105 -9.99 6.47 -9.36
C GLY A 105 -11.00 7.22 -10.21
N GLY A 106 -10.66 7.55 -11.46
CA GLY A 106 -11.52 8.32 -12.37
C GLY A 106 -11.33 9.83 -12.30
N LEU A 107 -10.21 10.32 -11.73
CA LEU A 107 -9.88 11.75 -11.71
C LEU A 107 -9.83 12.29 -13.14
N LYS A 108 -10.48 13.43 -13.41
CA LYS A 108 -10.50 14.04 -14.75
C LYS A 108 -9.17 14.78 -15.02
N PRO A 109 -8.72 14.86 -16.28
CA PRO A 109 -7.47 15.56 -16.62
C PRO A 109 -7.42 17.03 -16.15
N ILE A 110 -8.57 17.71 -16.10
CA ILE A 110 -8.68 19.10 -15.60
C ILE A 110 -8.38 19.24 -14.09
N GLU A 111 -8.56 18.17 -13.31
CA GLU A 111 -8.34 18.14 -11.86
C GLU A 111 -6.89 17.75 -11.51
N LEU A 112 -6.16 17.14 -12.46
CA LEU A 112 -4.78 16.66 -12.28
C LEU A 112 -3.79 17.79 -11.92
N ALA A 113 -4.04 19.01 -12.40
CA ALA A 113 -3.19 20.15 -12.10
C ALA A 113 -3.14 20.49 -10.60
N ALA A 114 -4.27 20.39 -9.90
CA ALA A 114 -4.33 20.62 -8.45
C ALA A 114 -3.57 19.54 -7.67
N TRP A 115 -3.71 18.27 -8.08
CA TRP A 115 -2.96 17.15 -7.50
C TRP A 115 -1.44 17.30 -7.68
N LYS A 116 -1.00 17.67 -8.89
CA LYS A 116 0.41 17.96 -9.17
C LYS A 116 0.90 19.11 -8.30
N SER A 117 0.16 20.23 -8.22
CA SER A 117 0.53 21.38 -7.41
C SER A 117 0.71 21.02 -5.92
N ASN A 118 -0.22 20.26 -5.34
CA ASN A 118 -0.18 19.95 -3.91
C ASN A 118 0.90 18.91 -3.55
N LEU A 119 1.07 17.85 -4.35
CA LEU A 119 2.03 16.77 -4.07
C LEU A 119 3.47 17.10 -4.48
N ALA A 120 3.67 17.94 -5.49
CA ALA A 120 4.99 18.30 -5.97
C ALA A 120 5.77 19.15 -4.95
N ARG A 121 5.07 20.04 -4.23
CA ARG A 121 5.68 21.04 -3.34
C ARG A 121 6.77 21.83 -4.09
N ASP A 122 6.37 22.40 -5.22
CA ASP A 122 7.19 23.12 -6.20
C ASP A 122 8.28 22.31 -6.94
N ASP A 123 8.42 21.00 -6.68
CA ASP A 123 9.32 20.11 -7.41
C ASP A 123 8.71 19.62 -8.74
N LEU A 124 9.16 20.19 -9.85
CA LEU A 124 8.71 19.82 -11.20
C LEU A 124 8.92 18.33 -11.51
N SER A 125 9.96 17.69 -10.97
CA SER A 125 10.22 16.26 -11.23
C SER A 125 9.14 15.36 -10.60
N ARG A 126 8.65 15.71 -9.40
CA ARG A 126 7.50 15.02 -8.77
C ARG A 126 6.22 15.22 -9.56
N ALA A 127 5.99 16.44 -10.08
CA ALA A 127 4.84 16.73 -10.93
C ALA A 127 4.87 15.89 -12.24
N GLU A 128 6.06 15.70 -12.84
CA GLU A 128 6.27 14.85 -14.01
C GLU A 128 6.07 13.36 -13.70
N LEU A 129 6.49 12.86 -12.54
CA LEU A 129 6.25 11.47 -12.13
C LEU A 129 4.77 11.17 -11.92
N ILE A 130 4.01 12.09 -11.31
CA ILE A 130 2.54 11.99 -11.21
C ILE A 130 1.90 11.99 -12.61
N GLN A 131 2.36 12.86 -13.51
CA GLN A 131 1.89 12.91 -14.89
C GLN A 131 2.14 11.57 -15.62
N LYS A 132 3.38 11.06 -15.56
CA LYS A 132 3.79 9.77 -16.15
C LYS A 132 2.88 8.63 -15.68
N GLY A 133 2.66 8.54 -14.37
CA GLY A 133 1.77 7.55 -13.77
C GLY A 133 0.32 7.67 -14.23
N TYR A 134 -0.19 8.90 -14.34
CA TYR A 134 -1.56 9.16 -14.80
C TYR A 134 -1.75 8.79 -16.27
N ASP A 135 -0.81 9.18 -17.13
CA ASP A 135 -0.85 8.85 -18.56
C ASP A 135 -0.65 7.34 -18.79
N GLY A 136 -0.02 6.64 -17.84
CA GLY A 136 0.26 5.21 -17.90
C GLY A 136 1.37 4.87 -18.90
N THR A 137 2.30 5.79 -19.09
CA THR A 137 3.48 5.59 -19.93
C THR A 137 4.55 4.82 -19.14
N PRO A 138 5.19 3.80 -19.74
CA PRO A 138 6.25 3.01 -19.09
C PRO A 138 7.50 3.84 -18.79
#